data_AF-A0A762NSB8-F1
#
_entry.id   AF-A0A762NSB8-F1
#
_cell.length_a   1.000
_cell.length_b   1.000
_cell.length_c   1.000
_cell.angle_alpha   90.00
_cell.angle_beta   90.00
_cell.angle_gamma   90.00
#
_symmetry.space_group_name_H-M   'P 1'
#
loop_
_entity.id
_entity.type
_entity.pdbx_description
1 polymer ?
#
loop_
_entity_poly.entity_id
_entity_poly.type
_entity_poly.pdbx_seq_one_letter_code
_entity_poly.pdbx_strand_id
1 'polypeptide(L)'
;MSAKNELVELMKAKGLNQTQVARAIGKSSAVISQYLNNKYDGDIASLENDIRSFIDRQHEKERSARISVKFVDTPTTRKAVDVIRMAHVEGDINVLYGEAGLGKTMICKAYVSKYRDALLIEADPGYTARVILEELCNLLGLSTRGNMHELSEACINKLRDSGRVLIIDEAENLPLRALESIRRIHDKTGIGIVLVGMPRLILNLKGKRGELVQLYSRVGFALNLGHSLPGADIDVIASSVLPDGLNEDLSKALFNASKGNARRLFKLLRGAVRTSAMNDVPVSGHIVNQIAEMLIH
;
A
#
# COMPACT_ATOMS: atom_id res chain seq x y z
N MET A 1 -9.24 -19.36 31.69
CA MET A 1 -10.55 -18.80 31.30
C MET A 1 -11.19 -19.74 30.26
N SER A 2 -12.49 -19.67 29.99
CA SER A 2 -13.07 -20.46 28.90
C SER A 2 -12.73 -19.80 27.55
N ALA A 3 -12.45 -20.59 26.51
CA ALA A 3 -12.12 -20.08 25.17
C ALA A 3 -13.24 -19.17 24.62
N LYS A 4 -14.48 -19.47 25.03
CA LYS A 4 -15.67 -18.65 24.75
C LYS A 4 -15.57 -17.23 25.33
N ASN A 5 -15.20 -17.09 26.61
CA ASN A 5 -15.14 -15.78 27.26
C ASN A 5 -14.03 -14.92 26.66
N GLU A 6 -12.85 -15.50 26.45
CA GLU A 6 -11.72 -14.81 25.80
C GLU A 6 -12.07 -14.36 24.38
N LEU A 7 -12.78 -15.20 23.61
CA LEU A 7 -13.26 -14.81 22.28
C LEU A 7 -14.23 -13.62 22.32
N VAL A 8 -15.18 -13.62 23.26
CA VAL A 8 -16.16 -12.53 23.40
C VAL A 8 -15.47 -11.21 23.77
N GLU A 9 -14.51 -11.25 24.70
CA GLU A 9 -13.71 -10.08 25.07
C GLU A 9 -12.90 -9.56 23.90
N LEU A 10 -12.20 -10.44 23.17
CA LEU A 10 -11.42 -10.07 21.99
C LEU A 10 -12.29 -9.47 20.89
N MET A 11 -13.48 -10.03 20.64
CA MET A 11 -14.42 -9.51 19.66
C MET A 11 -14.88 -8.10 20.00
N LYS A 12 -15.18 -7.83 21.28
CA LYS A 12 -15.55 -6.50 21.77
C LYS A 12 -14.39 -5.52 21.66
N ALA A 13 -13.20 -5.90 22.13
CA ALA A 13 -12.02 -5.05 22.14
C ALA A 13 -11.60 -4.61 20.73
N LYS A 14 -11.74 -5.49 19.73
CA LYS A 14 -11.32 -5.24 18.34
C LYS A 14 -12.44 -4.87 17.38
N GLY A 15 -13.69 -4.80 17.85
CA GLY A 15 -14.86 -4.59 16.98
C GLY A 15 -15.04 -5.69 15.92
N LEU A 16 -14.61 -6.92 16.21
CA LEU A 16 -14.72 -8.03 15.27
C LEU A 16 -16.13 -8.62 15.31
N ASN A 17 -16.69 -8.87 14.12
CA ASN A 17 -17.97 -9.57 13.99
C ASN A 17 -17.77 -11.08 13.82
N GLN A 18 -18.84 -11.85 14.06
CA GLN A 18 -18.81 -13.32 13.98
C GLN A 18 -18.41 -13.84 12.58
N THR A 19 -18.75 -13.10 11.52
CA THR A 19 -18.36 -13.44 10.13
C THR A 19 -16.84 -13.35 9.92
N GLN A 20 -16.20 -12.34 10.50
CA GLN A 20 -14.75 -12.17 10.45
C GLN A 20 -14.03 -13.29 11.23
N VAL A 21 -14.54 -13.63 12.43
CA VAL A 21 -13.99 -14.74 13.24
C VAL A 21 -14.14 -16.06 12.48
N ALA A 22 -15.35 -16.35 11.99
CA ALA A 22 -15.64 -17.58 11.25
C ALA A 22 -14.70 -17.77 10.05
N ARG A 23 -14.51 -16.71 9.24
CA ARG A 23 -13.58 -16.72 8.10
C ARG A 23 -12.13 -16.98 8.54
N ALA A 24 -11.70 -16.41 9.68
CA ALA A 24 -10.33 -16.54 10.16
C ALA A 24 -9.97 -17.93 10.69
N ILE A 25 -10.98 -18.74 11.04
CA ILE A 25 -10.82 -20.13 11.48
C ILE A 25 -11.39 -21.14 10.48
N GLY A 26 -11.82 -20.71 9.29
CA GLY A 26 -12.33 -21.60 8.24
C GLY A 26 -13.68 -22.25 8.57
N LYS A 27 -14.54 -21.59 9.36
CA LYS A 27 -15.88 -22.06 9.74
C LYS A 27 -16.96 -21.13 9.20
N SER A 28 -18.23 -21.53 9.34
CA SER A 28 -19.37 -20.68 9.00
C SER A 28 -19.74 -19.74 10.16
N SER A 29 -20.40 -18.62 9.87
CA SER A 29 -20.90 -17.71 10.90
C SER A 29 -21.93 -18.38 11.81
N ALA A 30 -22.71 -19.34 11.29
CA ALA A 30 -23.66 -20.13 12.06
C ALA A 30 -22.99 -20.96 13.16
N VAL A 31 -21.83 -21.58 12.87
CA VAL A 31 -21.05 -22.35 13.86
C VAL A 31 -20.60 -21.47 15.02
N ILE A 32 -20.08 -20.26 14.74
CA ILE A 32 -19.68 -19.31 15.79
C ILE A 32 -20.90 -18.86 16.62
N SER A 33 -22.02 -18.56 15.96
CA SER A 33 -23.25 -18.16 16.65
C SER A 33 -23.80 -19.27 17.56
N GLN A 34 -23.85 -20.52 17.08
CA GLN A 34 -24.28 -21.66 17.88
C GLN A 34 -23.36 -21.91 19.08
N TYR A 35 -22.04 -21.84 18.88
CA TYR A 35 -21.05 -22.00 19.95
C TYR A 35 -21.19 -20.91 21.02
N LEU A 36 -21.32 -19.65 20.61
CA LEU A 36 -21.53 -18.52 21.53
C LEU A 36 -22.86 -18.63 22.31
N ASN A 37 -23.87 -19.28 21.72
CA ASN A 37 -25.18 -19.51 22.36
C ASN A 37 -25.28 -20.85 23.10
N ASN A 38 -24.20 -21.62 23.24
CA ASN A 38 -24.20 -22.97 23.84
C ASN A 38 -25.15 -23.97 23.13
N LYS A 39 -25.36 -23.80 21.82
CA LYS A 39 -26.23 -24.64 20.97
C LYS A 39 -25.46 -25.43 19.91
N TYR A 40 -24.13 -25.43 19.98
CA TYR A 40 -23.29 -26.17 19.06
C TYR A 40 -23.12 -27.60 19.57
N ASP A 41 -23.52 -28.57 18.76
CA ASP A 41 -23.56 -30.00 19.04
C ASP A 41 -22.45 -30.80 18.32
N GLY A 42 -21.60 -30.10 17.56
CA GLY A 42 -20.44 -30.69 16.89
C GLY A 42 -19.21 -30.82 17.81
N ASP A 43 -18.04 -30.97 17.19
CA ASP A 43 -16.77 -31.10 17.91
C ASP A 43 -16.35 -29.77 18.55
N ILE A 44 -16.70 -29.60 19.83
CA ILE A 44 -16.35 -28.44 20.65
C ILE A 44 -14.84 -28.35 20.86
N ALA A 45 -14.14 -29.48 21.04
CA ALA A 45 -12.71 -29.48 21.33
C ALA A 45 -11.88 -28.97 20.13
N SER A 46 -12.20 -29.44 18.92
CA SER A 46 -11.59 -28.92 17.68
C SER A 46 -11.89 -27.43 17.50
N LEU A 47 -13.14 -27.00 17.73
CA LEU A 47 -13.52 -25.60 17.59
C LEU A 47 -12.81 -24.70 18.61
N GLU A 48 -12.66 -25.14 19.86
CA GLU A 48 -11.93 -24.40 20.88
C GLU A 48 -10.43 -24.28 20.56
N ASN A 49 -9.81 -25.31 19.98
CA ASN A 49 -8.42 -25.25 19.52
C ASN A 49 -8.24 -24.22 18.38
N ASP A 50 -9.17 -24.19 17.42
CA ASP A 50 -9.18 -23.20 16.34
C ASP A 50 -9.36 -21.77 16.87
N ILE A 51 -10.24 -21.61 17.87
CA ILE A 51 -10.50 -20.32 18.54
C ILE A 51 -9.27 -19.86 19.34
N ARG A 52 -8.64 -20.73 20.13
CA ARG A 52 -7.42 -20.40 20.87
C ARG A 52 -6.28 -20.01 19.93
N SER A 53 -6.07 -20.80 18.86
CA SER A 53 -5.10 -20.47 17.81
C SER A 53 -5.40 -19.13 17.14
N PHE A 54 -6.68 -18.76 17.00
CA PHE A 54 -7.05 -17.43 16.52
C PHE A 54 -6.74 -16.34 17.55
N ILE A 55 -7.10 -16.51 18.81
CA ILE A 55 -6.84 -15.57 19.91
C ILE A 55 -5.34 -15.33 20.07
N ASP A 56 -4.54 -16.39 20.10
CA ASP A 56 -3.08 -16.32 20.20
C ASP A 56 -2.49 -15.53 19.02
N ARG A 57 -2.90 -15.85 17.78
CA ARG A 57 -2.50 -15.06 16.59
C ARG A 57 -2.90 -13.60 16.69
N GLN A 58 -4.01 -13.27 17.36
CA GLN A 58 -4.48 -11.90 17.54
C GLN A 58 -3.68 -11.14 18.60
N HIS A 59 -3.31 -11.79 19.70
CA HIS A 59 -2.45 -11.21 20.73
C HIS A 59 -1.00 -11.06 20.25
N GLU A 60 -0.47 -12.05 19.54
CA GLU A 60 0.83 -11.94 18.87
C GLU A 60 0.87 -10.78 17.88
N LYS A 61 -0.22 -10.60 17.12
CA LYS A 61 -0.37 -9.44 16.23
C LYS A 61 -0.39 -8.13 17.00
N GLU A 62 -1.09 -8.02 18.13
CA GLU A 62 -1.10 -6.79 18.96
C GLU A 62 0.27 -6.45 19.53
N ARG A 63 0.97 -7.44 20.09
CA ARG A 63 2.35 -7.28 20.56
C ARG A 63 3.27 -6.81 19.43
N SER A 64 3.05 -7.32 18.22
CA SER A 64 3.79 -6.93 17.00
C SER A 64 3.30 -5.61 16.37
N ALA A 65 2.06 -5.19 16.61
CA ALA A 65 1.40 -4.05 15.96
C ALA A 65 1.67 -2.71 16.64
N ARG A 66 2.34 -2.68 17.80
CA ARG A 66 2.88 -1.44 18.37
C ARG A 66 3.84 -0.72 17.39
N ILE A 67 4.34 -1.45 16.38
CA ILE A 67 5.09 -0.92 15.24
C ILE A 67 4.15 -0.78 14.05
N SER A 68 3.30 0.25 14.08
CA SER A 68 2.48 0.60 12.91
C SER A 68 3.38 1.13 11.81
N VAL A 69 3.35 0.51 10.62
CA VAL A 69 4.01 1.06 9.43
C VAL A 69 3.25 2.31 9.02
N LYS A 70 3.71 3.47 9.48
CA LYS A 70 3.17 4.78 9.12
C LYS A 70 4.00 5.37 7.99
N PHE A 71 3.36 6.23 7.19
CA PHE A 71 4.10 7.09 6.27
C PHE A 71 5.06 7.97 7.09
N VAL A 72 6.33 8.02 6.68
CA VAL A 72 7.37 8.82 7.32
C VAL A 72 7.83 9.87 6.32
N ASP A 73 7.92 11.12 6.78
CA ASP A 73 8.34 12.22 5.92
C ASP A 73 9.88 12.30 5.79
N THR A 74 10.41 11.62 4.78
CA THR A 74 11.84 11.61 4.44
C THR A 74 12.15 12.63 3.33
N PRO A 75 13.44 12.96 3.11
CA PRO A 75 13.83 13.77 1.96
C PRO A 75 13.34 13.23 0.61
N THR A 76 13.34 11.90 0.42
CA THR A 76 12.83 11.28 -0.83
C THR A 76 11.32 11.37 -0.92
N THR A 77 10.58 11.13 0.17
CA THR A 77 9.11 11.24 0.13
C THR A 77 8.65 12.67 -0.11
N ARG A 78 9.35 13.69 0.42
CA ARG A 78 9.06 15.11 0.13
C ARG A 78 9.11 15.39 -1.36
N LYS A 79 10.21 15.03 -2.03
CA LYS A 79 10.36 15.18 -3.49
C LYS A 79 9.24 14.46 -4.26
N ALA A 80 8.89 13.24 -3.84
CA ALA A 80 7.82 12.48 -4.47
C ALA A 80 6.45 13.12 -4.29
N VAL A 81 6.16 13.63 -3.09
CA VAL A 81 4.93 14.37 -2.79
C VAL A 81 4.88 15.66 -3.60
N ASP A 82 6.00 16.37 -3.75
CA ASP A 82 6.07 17.61 -4.53
C ASP A 82 5.70 17.35 -6.00
N VAL A 83 6.20 16.27 -6.60
CA VAL A 83 5.85 15.90 -7.99
C VAL A 83 4.35 15.56 -8.14
N ILE A 84 3.75 14.92 -7.13
CA ILE A 84 2.29 14.69 -7.10
C ILE A 84 1.55 16.02 -6.93
N ARG A 85 2.04 16.93 -6.09
CA ARG A 85 1.47 18.27 -5.90
C ARG A 85 1.51 19.10 -7.17
N MET A 86 2.61 19.06 -7.92
CA MET A 86 2.74 19.77 -9.19
C MET A 86 1.66 19.32 -10.18
N ALA A 87 1.51 18.01 -10.39
CA ALA A 87 0.42 17.48 -11.22
C ALA A 87 -0.96 17.92 -10.71
N HIS A 88 -1.16 17.87 -9.39
CA HIS A 88 -2.45 18.23 -8.79
C HIS A 88 -2.82 19.71 -8.96
N VAL A 89 -1.85 20.62 -8.87
CA VAL A 89 -2.09 22.06 -8.92
C VAL A 89 -2.05 22.59 -10.35
N GLU A 90 -1.12 22.09 -11.17
CA GLU A 90 -0.83 22.60 -12.51
C GLU A 90 -1.61 21.84 -13.60
N GLY A 91 -2.15 20.66 -13.29
CA GLY A 91 -2.91 19.84 -14.24
C GLY A 91 -2.04 19.01 -15.18
N ASP A 92 -0.74 18.88 -14.90
CA ASP A 92 0.22 18.16 -15.75
C ASP A 92 0.17 16.63 -15.58
N ILE A 93 0.74 15.91 -16.57
CA ILE A 93 1.07 14.50 -16.44
C ILE A 93 2.48 14.38 -15.85
N ASN A 94 2.61 13.77 -14.68
CA ASN A 94 3.90 13.47 -14.05
C ASN A 94 4.11 11.97 -13.87
N VAL A 95 5.37 11.56 -13.78
CA VAL A 95 5.76 10.16 -13.58
C VAL A 95 6.63 10.04 -12.34
N LEU A 96 6.30 9.10 -11.46
CA LEU A 96 7.10 8.73 -10.30
C LEU A 96 7.53 7.27 -10.45
N TYR A 97 8.81 7.02 -10.65
CA TYR A 97 9.29 5.66 -10.87
C TYR A 97 10.51 5.31 -10.04
N GLY A 98 10.73 4.01 -9.83
CA GLY A 98 11.88 3.50 -9.08
C GLY A 98 11.71 2.02 -8.78
N GLU A 99 12.71 1.38 -8.18
CA GLU A 99 12.65 -0.06 -7.88
C GLU A 99 11.53 -0.46 -6.93
N ALA A 100 11.21 -1.76 -6.93
CA ALA A 100 10.20 -2.32 -6.06
C ALA A 100 10.61 -2.20 -4.58
N GLY A 101 9.66 -1.83 -3.72
CA GLY A 101 9.89 -1.76 -2.28
C GLY A 101 10.52 -0.47 -1.76
N LEU A 102 10.60 0.60 -2.57
CA LEU A 102 11.03 1.94 -2.13
C LEU A 102 9.95 2.79 -1.46
N GLY A 103 8.70 2.30 -1.37
CA GLY A 103 7.60 3.01 -0.71
C GLY A 103 6.69 3.83 -1.63
N LYS A 104 6.77 3.67 -2.95
CA LYS A 104 5.88 4.32 -3.94
C LYS A 104 4.39 4.26 -3.58
N THR A 105 3.86 3.05 -3.38
CA THR A 105 2.46 2.83 -2.96
C THR A 105 2.12 3.53 -1.64
N MET A 106 3.06 3.58 -0.70
CA MET A 106 2.85 4.25 0.59
C MET A 106 2.77 5.78 0.41
N ILE A 107 3.58 6.36 -0.49
CA ILE A 107 3.49 7.77 -0.86
C ILE A 107 2.12 8.08 -1.48
N CYS A 108 1.66 7.26 -2.43
CA CYS A 108 0.34 7.42 -3.05
C CYS A 108 -0.79 7.39 -2.02
N LYS A 109 -0.79 6.39 -1.13
CA LYS A 109 -1.82 6.21 -0.07
C LYS A 109 -1.80 7.35 0.94
N ALA A 110 -0.62 7.82 1.33
CA ALA A 110 -0.49 8.98 2.22
C ALA A 110 -1.08 10.23 1.57
N TYR A 111 -0.81 10.44 0.28
CA TYR A 111 -1.29 11.60 -0.45
C TYR A 111 -2.83 11.63 -0.55
N VAL A 112 -3.46 10.53 -0.99
CA VAL A 112 -4.92 10.47 -1.09
C VAL A 112 -5.64 10.51 0.26
N SER A 113 -4.98 10.07 1.33
CA SER A 113 -5.52 10.23 2.70
C SER A 113 -5.58 11.70 3.13
N LYS A 114 -4.69 12.54 2.59
CA LYS A 114 -4.57 13.97 2.90
C LYS A 114 -5.44 14.85 1.99
N TYR A 115 -5.61 14.46 0.73
CA TYR A 115 -6.30 15.25 -0.31
C TYR A 115 -7.49 14.47 -0.88
N ARG A 116 -8.72 14.87 -0.54
CA ARG A 116 -9.96 14.16 -0.92
C ARG A 116 -10.28 14.22 -2.42
N ASP A 117 -9.70 15.18 -3.10
CA ASP A 117 -9.72 15.43 -4.54
C ASP A 117 -8.69 14.59 -5.31
N ALA A 118 -7.82 13.85 -4.61
CA ALA A 118 -6.92 12.89 -5.23
C ALA A 118 -7.56 11.51 -5.34
N LEU A 119 -7.53 10.95 -6.55
CA LEU A 119 -8.04 9.63 -6.89
C LEU A 119 -6.87 8.66 -7.04
N LEU A 120 -6.99 7.44 -6.50
CA LEU A 120 -5.97 6.41 -6.61
C LEU A 120 -6.55 5.15 -7.28
N ILE A 121 -5.87 4.68 -8.32
CA ILE A 121 -6.09 3.37 -8.93
C ILE A 121 -4.81 2.56 -8.77
N GLU A 122 -4.89 1.37 -8.18
CA GLU A 122 -3.79 0.39 -8.13
C GLU A 122 -3.94 -0.59 -9.31
N ALA A 123 -3.10 -0.45 -10.34
CA ALA A 123 -3.24 -1.19 -11.59
C ALA A 123 -2.76 -2.64 -11.49
N ASP A 124 -3.53 -3.56 -12.08
CA ASP A 124 -3.22 -4.98 -12.15
C ASP A 124 -2.92 -5.42 -13.60
N PRO A 125 -2.08 -6.44 -13.85
CA PRO A 125 -1.86 -7.00 -15.19
C PRO A 125 -3.12 -7.35 -15.99
N GLY A 126 -4.25 -7.65 -15.32
CA GLY A 126 -5.54 -7.92 -15.96
C GLY A 126 -6.29 -6.68 -16.46
N TYR A 127 -5.79 -5.46 -16.22
CA TYR A 127 -6.51 -4.24 -16.53
C TYR A 127 -6.60 -3.98 -18.03
N THR A 128 -7.82 -3.69 -18.48
CA THR A 128 -8.09 -3.19 -19.83
C THR A 128 -8.46 -1.71 -19.78
N ALA A 129 -8.50 -1.06 -20.95
CA ALA A 129 -8.99 0.33 -21.05
C ALA A 129 -10.41 0.49 -20.47
N ARG A 130 -11.27 -0.51 -20.65
CA ARG A 130 -12.62 -0.51 -20.07
C ARG A 130 -12.57 -0.61 -18.55
N VAL A 131 -11.78 -1.53 -17.99
CA VAL A 131 -11.67 -1.72 -16.53
C VAL A 131 -11.15 -0.44 -15.85
N ILE A 132 -10.19 0.26 -16.45
CA ILE A 132 -9.73 1.56 -15.96
C ILE A 132 -10.85 2.59 -15.90
N LEU A 133 -11.70 2.65 -16.94
CA LEU A 133 -12.84 3.57 -16.96
C LEU A 133 -13.91 3.19 -15.94
N GLU A 134 -14.16 1.90 -15.74
CA GLU A 134 -15.09 1.40 -14.71
C GLU A 134 -14.59 1.74 -13.31
N GLU A 135 -13.30 1.55 -13.04
CA GLU A 135 -12.70 1.90 -11.75
C GLU A 135 -12.75 3.40 -11.49
N LEU A 136 -12.46 4.21 -12.51
CA LEU A 136 -12.62 5.66 -12.42
C LEU A 136 -14.08 6.08 -12.20
N CYS A 137 -15.04 5.43 -12.86
CA CYS A 137 -16.47 5.66 -12.61
C CYS A 137 -16.83 5.35 -11.15
N ASN A 138 -16.37 4.23 -10.61
CA ASN A 138 -16.61 3.85 -9.21
C ASN A 138 -16.07 4.91 -8.23
N LEU A 139 -14.82 5.37 -8.45
CA LEU A 139 -14.20 6.42 -7.64
C LEU A 139 -14.95 7.77 -7.73
N LEU A 140 -15.62 8.02 -8.85
CA LEU A 140 -16.41 9.23 -9.08
C LEU A 140 -17.88 9.10 -8.65
N GLY A 141 -18.32 7.91 -8.20
CA GLY A 141 -19.71 7.62 -7.86
C GLY A 141 -20.65 7.59 -9.07
N LEU A 142 -20.14 7.17 -10.23
CA LEU A 142 -20.86 7.09 -11.50
C LEU A 142 -21.31 5.66 -11.83
N SER A 143 -22.24 5.51 -12.77
CA SER A 143 -22.65 4.19 -13.27
C SER A 143 -21.56 3.58 -14.14
N THR A 144 -21.32 2.28 -13.98
CA THR A 144 -20.43 1.47 -14.84
C THR A 144 -21.17 0.77 -15.97
N ARG A 145 -22.46 1.07 -16.18
CA ARG A 145 -23.25 0.54 -17.29
C ARG A 145 -22.93 1.29 -18.57
N GLY A 146 -23.03 0.57 -19.69
CA GLY A 146 -22.85 1.15 -21.01
C GLY A 146 -21.56 0.73 -21.70
N ASN A 147 -21.34 1.31 -22.88
CA ASN A 147 -20.15 1.07 -23.69
C ASN A 147 -18.98 1.98 -23.25
N MET A 148 -17.81 1.74 -23.81
CA MET A 148 -16.58 2.45 -23.43
C MET A 148 -16.66 3.97 -23.67
N HIS A 149 -17.41 4.41 -24.69
CA HIS A 149 -17.57 5.83 -24.99
C HIS A 149 -18.44 6.52 -23.92
N GLU A 150 -19.55 5.90 -23.52
CA GLU A 150 -20.44 6.40 -22.48
C GLU A 150 -19.72 6.54 -21.13
N LEU A 151 -18.95 5.52 -20.74
CA LEU A 151 -18.13 5.56 -19.53
C LEU A 151 -17.10 6.69 -19.58
N SER A 152 -16.40 6.82 -20.72
CA SER A 152 -15.40 7.87 -20.91
C SER A 152 -16.03 9.27 -20.79
N GLU A 153 -17.14 9.53 -21.47
CA GLU A 153 -17.82 10.83 -21.41
C GLU A 153 -18.37 11.14 -20.02
N ALA A 154 -18.90 10.14 -19.31
CA ALA A 154 -19.34 10.31 -17.92
C ALA A 154 -18.18 10.74 -17.00
N CYS A 155 -17.02 10.08 -17.10
CA CYS A 155 -15.81 10.48 -16.38
C CYS A 155 -15.37 11.90 -16.76
N ILE A 156 -15.29 12.21 -18.06
CA ILE A 156 -14.85 13.52 -18.55
C ILE A 156 -15.73 14.64 -18.00
N ASN A 157 -17.06 14.48 -18.08
CA ASN A 157 -18.01 15.48 -17.61
C ASN A 157 -17.90 15.73 -16.10
N LYS A 158 -17.57 14.69 -15.32
CA LYS A 158 -17.42 14.80 -13.87
C LYS A 158 -16.05 15.38 -13.45
N LEU A 159 -15.02 15.19 -14.27
CA LEU A 159 -13.64 15.57 -13.99
C LEU A 159 -13.28 16.96 -14.50
N ARG A 160 -13.93 17.45 -15.56
CA ARG A 160 -13.69 18.79 -16.09
C ARG A 160 -13.90 19.85 -15.00
N ASP A 161 -12.93 20.77 -14.87
CA ASP A 161 -12.91 21.86 -13.89
C ASP A 161 -13.02 21.40 -12.42
N SER A 162 -12.78 20.12 -12.14
CA SER A 162 -12.92 19.54 -10.80
C SER A 162 -11.72 19.78 -9.88
N GLY A 163 -10.58 20.21 -10.45
CA GLY A 163 -9.32 20.38 -9.72
C GLY A 163 -8.71 19.07 -9.18
N ARG A 164 -9.19 17.90 -9.64
CA ARG A 164 -8.75 16.60 -9.14
C ARG A 164 -7.40 16.18 -9.73
N VAL A 165 -6.77 15.20 -9.07
CA VAL A 165 -5.61 14.46 -9.62
C VAL A 165 -5.91 12.97 -9.66
N LEU A 166 -5.53 12.30 -10.75
CA LEU A 166 -5.60 10.85 -10.89
C LEU A 166 -4.21 10.23 -10.74
N ILE A 167 -4.01 9.50 -9.65
CA ILE A 167 -2.80 8.73 -9.37
C ILE A 167 -3.04 7.28 -9.78
N ILE A 168 -2.13 6.72 -10.56
CA ILE A 168 -2.17 5.33 -11.03
C ILE A 168 -0.90 4.65 -10.54
N ASP A 169 -1.03 3.82 -9.50
CA ASP A 169 0.05 2.98 -8.99
C ASP A 169 0.18 1.70 -9.81
N GLU A 170 1.39 1.15 -9.86
CA GLU A 170 1.72 -0.04 -10.68
C GLU A 170 1.39 0.14 -12.18
N ALA A 171 1.50 1.37 -12.70
CA ALA A 171 1.10 1.74 -14.06
C ALA A 171 1.87 1.00 -15.17
N GLU A 172 3.02 0.39 -14.87
CA GLU A 172 3.74 -0.50 -15.77
C GLU A 172 2.93 -1.72 -16.22
N ASN A 173 1.88 -2.08 -15.47
CA ASN A 173 1.01 -3.21 -15.76
C ASN A 173 -0.09 -2.83 -16.77
N LEU A 174 -0.26 -1.54 -17.07
CA LEU A 174 -1.29 -1.09 -17.99
C LEU A 174 -0.92 -1.33 -19.46
N PRO A 175 -1.85 -1.84 -20.27
CA PRO A 175 -1.66 -1.91 -21.71
C PRO A 175 -1.71 -0.51 -22.33
N LEU A 176 -1.09 -0.36 -23.50
CA LEU A 176 -1.02 0.92 -24.23
C LEU A 176 -2.40 1.58 -24.42
N ARG A 177 -3.43 0.79 -24.72
CA ARG A 177 -4.81 1.29 -24.89
C ARG A 177 -5.38 1.92 -23.61
N ALA A 178 -5.01 1.41 -22.44
CA ALA A 178 -5.43 2.00 -21.17
C ALA A 178 -4.73 3.34 -20.93
N LEU A 179 -3.40 3.39 -21.15
CA LEU A 179 -2.61 4.62 -21.05
C LEU A 179 -3.12 5.73 -22.00
N GLU A 180 -3.50 5.38 -23.24
CA GLU A 180 -4.11 6.34 -24.16
C GLU A 180 -5.49 6.82 -23.69
N SER A 181 -6.29 5.96 -23.05
CA SER A 181 -7.59 6.35 -22.49
C SER A 181 -7.40 7.36 -21.35
N ILE A 182 -6.40 7.13 -20.49
CA ILE A 182 -6.01 8.02 -19.40
C ILE A 182 -5.53 9.37 -19.96
N ARG A 183 -4.65 9.36 -20.97
CA ARG A 183 -4.19 10.56 -21.68
C ARG A 183 -5.35 11.38 -22.24
N ARG A 184 -6.33 10.71 -22.88
CA ARG A 184 -7.49 11.38 -23.47
C ARG A 184 -8.37 12.04 -22.42
N ILE A 185 -8.48 11.45 -21.24
CA ILE A 185 -9.18 12.06 -20.10
C ILE A 185 -8.46 13.35 -19.69
N HIS A 186 -7.14 13.32 -19.46
CA HIS A 186 -6.35 14.51 -19.16
C HIS A 186 -6.63 15.64 -20.17
N ASP A 187 -6.52 15.36 -21.47
CA ASP A 187 -6.68 16.38 -22.50
C ASP A 187 -8.04 17.06 -22.53
N LYS A 188 -9.09 16.30 -22.20
CA LYS A 188 -10.47 16.78 -22.23
C LYS A 188 -10.92 17.43 -20.92
N THR A 189 -10.15 17.28 -19.84
CA THR A 189 -10.56 17.66 -18.48
C THR A 189 -9.58 18.62 -17.80
N GLY A 190 -8.30 18.59 -18.18
CA GLY A 190 -7.23 19.36 -17.54
C GLY A 190 -6.82 18.86 -16.15
N ILE A 191 -7.27 17.68 -15.73
CA ILE A 191 -6.88 17.12 -14.43
C ILE A 191 -5.42 16.67 -14.45
N GLY A 192 -4.76 16.78 -13.30
CA GLY A 192 -3.43 16.20 -13.11
C GLY A 192 -3.45 14.67 -13.22
N ILE A 193 -2.39 14.10 -13.78
CA ILE A 193 -2.19 12.65 -13.82
C ILE A 193 -0.82 12.30 -13.26
N VAL A 194 -0.76 11.32 -12.37
CA VAL A 194 0.51 10.78 -11.87
C VAL A 194 0.58 9.29 -12.18
N LEU A 195 1.52 8.90 -13.03
CA LEU A 195 1.82 7.50 -13.30
C LEU A 195 2.94 7.04 -12.38
N VAL A 196 2.67 6.04 -11.55
CA VAL A 196 3.61 5.53 -10.55
C VAL A 196 3.97 4.09 -10.87
N GLY A 197 5.27 3.75 -10.86
CA GLY A 197 5.69 2.42 -11.27
C GLY A 197 7.16 2.07 -11.21
N MET A 198 7.52 0.91 -11.75
CA MET A 198 8.92 0.49 -11.97
C MET A 198 9.57 1.20 -13.16
N PRO A 199 10.91 1.19 -13.29
CA PRO A 199 11.61 1.84 -14.40
C PRO A 199 11.13 1.42 -15.80
N ARG A 200 10.61 0.19 -15.95
CA ARG A 200 10.01 -0.29 -17.21
C ARG A 200 8.80 0.53 -17.67
N LEU A 201 8.13 1.25 -16.76
CA LEU A 201 7.07 2.21 -17.10
C LEU A 201 7.58 3.25 -18.10
N ILE A 202 8.77 3.83 -17.86
CA ILE A 202 9.37 4.81 -18.78
C ILE A 202 9.60 4.22 -20.17
N LEU A 203 10.02 2.94 -20.24
CA LEU A 203 10.19 2.24 -21.52
C LEU A 203 8.85 2.04 -22.23
N ASN A 204 7.79 1.68 -21.49
CA ASN A 204 6.45 1.58 -22.03
C ASN A 204 5.99 2.92 -22.61
N LEU A 205 6.16 4.02 -21.86
CA LEU A 205 5.77 5.37 -22.28
C LEU A 205 6.54 5.88 -23.51
N LYS A 206 7.82 5.53 -23.66
CA LYS A 206 8.58 5.86 -24.88
C LYS A 206 8.09 5.05 -26.09
N GLY A 207 7.56 3.85 -25.85
CA GLY A 207 7.07 2.93 -26.87
C GLY A 207 8.20 2.30 -27.70
N LYS A 208 8.01 1.07 -28.17
CA LYS A 208 8.99 0.39 -29.04
C LYS A 208 9.04 0.96 -30.46
N ARG A 209 7.98 1.67 -30.88
CA ARG A 209 7.78 2.23 -32.24
C ARG A 209 7.23 3.66 -32.25
N GLY A 210 7.32 4.36 -31.13
CA GLY A 210 6.79 5.72 -30.98
C GLY A 210 5.28 5.84 -30.75
N GLU A 211 4.59 4.73 -30.47
CA GLU A 211 3.13 4.67 -30.27
C GLU A 211 2.62 5.52 -29.09
N LEU A 212 3.47 5.82 -28.11
CA LEU A 212 3.16 6.67 -26.95
C LEU A 212 3.95 7.98 -26.93
N VAL A 213 4.58 8.39 -28.05
CA VAL A 213 5.29 9.68 -28.13
C VAL A 213 4.38 10.84 -27.73
N GLN A 214 3.10 10.77 -28.05
CA GLN A 214 2.11 11.79 -27.68
C GLN A 214 1.82 11.85 -26.17
N LEU A 215 1.83 10.71 -25.48
CA LEU A 215 1.69 10.65 -24.02
C LEU A 215 3.00 11.12 -23.37
N TYR A 216 4.14 10.62 -23.83
CA TYR A 216 5.45 10.98 -23.29
C TYR A 216 5.77 12.47 -23.47
N SER A 217 5.35 13.09 -24.58
CA SER A 217 5.51 14.54 -24.81
C SER A 217 4.69 15.40 -23.86
N ARG A 218 3.68 14.84 -23.18
CA ARG A 218 2.90 15.53 -22.15
C ARG A 218 3.41 15.29 -20.74
N VAL A 219 4.40 14.42 -20.57
CA VAL A 219 5.02 14.23 -19.26
C VAL A 219 5.82 15.49 -18.94
N GLY A 220 5.37 16.23 -17.93
CA GLY A 220 6.07 17.41 -17.41
C GLY A 220 7.33 16.98 -16.64
N PHE A 221 7.12 16.23 -15.56
CA PHE A 221 8.21 15.77 -14.70
C PHE A 221 8.22 14.25 -14.56
N ALA A 222 9.42 13.67 -14.65
CA ALA A 222 9.67 12.26 -14.37
C ALA A 222 10.69 12.14 -13.23
N LEU A 223 10.22 11.81 -12.03
CA LEU A 223 11.08 11.62 -10.86
C LEU A 223 11.48 10.15 -10.72
N ASN A 224 12.79 9.93 -10.76
CA ASN A 224 13.40 8.64 -10.45
C ASN A 224 13.77 8.58 -8.96
N LEU A 225 13.16 7.65 -8.22
CA LEU A 225 13.52 7.33 -6.84
C LEU A 225 14.79 6.47 -6.73
N GLY A 226 15.32 6.01 -7.86
CA GLY A 226 16.52 5.19 -7.94
C GLY A 226 16.26 3.71 -7.67
N HIS A 227 17.33 3.01 -7.29
CA HIS A 227 17.31 1.56 -7.00
C HIS A 227 17.31 1.25 -5.50
N SER A 228 17.64 2.23 -4.67
CA SER A 228 17.75 2.09 -3.22
C SER A 228 17.50 3.44 -2.53
N LEU A 229 16.94 3.39 -1.32
CA LEU A 229 16.80 4.56 -0.46
C LEU A 229 18.19 5.02 0.03
N PRO A 230 18.42 6.35 0.08
CA PRO A 230 19.60 6.92 0.72
C PRO A 230 19.67 6.56 2.22
N GLY A 231 20.88 6.58 2.79
CA GLY A 231 21.08 6.34 4.23
C GLY A 231 20.27 7.30 5.11
N ALA A 232 20.22 8.58 4.74
CA ALA A 232 19.42 9.58 5.45
C ALA A 232 17.93 9.23 5.55
N ASP A 233 17.36 8.60 4.52
CA ASP A 233 15.97 8.15 4.53
C ASP A 233 15.79 6.94 5.46
N ILE A 234 16.75 6.01 5.45
CA ILE A 234 16.76 4.87 6.36
C ILE A 234 16.82 5.33 7.80
N ASP A 235 17.67 6.31 8.11
CA ASP A 235 17.83 6.83 9.46
C ASP A 235 16.55 7.50 9.97
N VAL A 236 15.90 8.31 9.12
CA VAL A 236 14.62 8.96 9.45
C VAL A 236 13.53 7.91 9.68
N ILE A 237 13.44 6.89 8.82
CA ILE A 237 12.46 5.80 8.97
C ILE A 237 12.73 5.02 10.26
N ALA A 238 13.98 4.62 10.49
CA ALA A 238 14.36 3.84 11.67
C ALA A 238 14.09 4.61 12.97
N SER A 239 14.45 5.90 13.01
CA SER A 239 14.20 6.76 14.17
C SER A 239 12.71 6.95 14.48
N SER A 240 11.84 6.86 13.48
CA SER A 240 10.38 6.92 13.69
C SER A 240 9.78 5.66 14.32
N VAL A 241 10.53 4.55 14.32
CA VAL A 241 10.06 3.22 14.75
C VAL A 241 10.76 2.77 16.03
N LEU A 242 12.04 3.08 16.20
CA LEU A 242 12.86 2.62 17.32
C LEU A 242 12.53 3.41 18.59
N PRO A 243 12.15 2.75 19.71
CA PRO A 243 11.80 3.45 20.95
C PRO A 243 13.01 4.10 21.63
N ASP A 244 14.17 3.47 21.55
CA ASP A 244 15.40 3.90 22.26
C ASP A 244 16.31 4.80 21.40
N GLY A 245 15.81 5.24 20.24
CA GLY A 245 16.56 6.02 19.27
C GLY A 245 17.46 5.18 18.34
N LEU A 246 18.20 5.88 17.49
CA LEU A 246 19.09 5.30 16.49
C LEU A 246 20.54 5.70 16.78
N ASN A 247 21.42 4.70 16.93
CA ASN A 247 22.87 4.92 17.02
C ASN A 247 23.58 4.53 15.70
N GLU A 248 24.85 4.88 15.59
CA GLU A 248 25.62 4.69 14.35
C GLU A 248 25.79 3.20 13.96
N ASP A 249 25.99 2.31 14.94
CA ASP A 249 26.11 0.86 14.69
C ASP A 249 24.80 0.28 14.14
N LEU A 250 23.68 0.65 14.75
CA LEU A 250 22.36 0.21 14.34
C LEU A 250 21.95 0.79 12.98
N SER A 251 22.28 2.07 12.71
CA SER A 251 22.09 2.69 11.40
C SER A 251 22.85 1.93 10.31
N LYS A 252 24.14 1.63 10.52
CA LYS A 252 24.96 0.84 9.59
C LYS A 252 24.40 -0.57 9.39
N ALA A 253 24.01 -1.24 10.47
CA ALA A 253 23.42 -2.58 10.41
C ALA A 253 22.12 -2.57 9.60
N LEU A 254 21.21 -1.61 9.84
CA LEU A 254 19.95 -1.47 9.11
C LEU A 254 20.19 -1.10 7.64
N PHE A 255 21.13 -0.22 7.33
CA PHE A 255 21.47 0.14 5.95
C PHE A 255 21.98 -1.08 5.18
N ASN A 256 22.99 -1.77 5.72
CA ASN A 256 23.59 -2.94 5.10
C ASN A 256 22.58 -4.10 4.96
N ALA A 257 21.82 -4.36 6.01
CA ALA A 257 20.84 -5.43 6.03
C ALA A 257 19.64 -5.12 5.13
N SER A 258 19.19 -3.87 5.00
CA SER A 258 18.05 -3.51 4.15
C SER A 258 18.42 -3.32 2.68
N LYS A 259 19.70 -3.04 2.38
CA LYS A 259 20.20 -2.67 1.05
C LYS A 259 19.46 -1.46 0.46
N GLY A 260 18.96 -0.56 1.31
CA GLY A 260 18.14 0.58 0.91
C GLY A 260 16.73 0.23 0.45
N ASN A 261 16.24 -1.00 0.67
CA ASN A 261 14.87 -1.35 0.34
C ASN A 261 13.94 -1.07 1.53
N ALA A 262 12.99 -0.14 1.39
CA ALA A 262 12.07 0.27 2.47
C ALA A 262 11.22 -0.91 2.98
N ARG A 263 10.72 -1.77 2.09
CA ARG A 263 9.95 -2.97 2.47
C ARG A 263 10.80 -3.91 3.33
N ARG A 264 12.06 -4.11 2.97
CA ARG A 264 13.01 -4.91 3.75
C ARG A 264 13.33 -4.25 5.09
N LEU A 265 13.59 -2.93 5.09
CA LEU A 265 13.83 -2.15 6.30
C LEU A 265 12.68 -2.29 7.31
N PHE A 266 11.43 -2.13 6.90
CA PHE A 266 10.28 -2.29 7.80
C PHE A 266 10.15 -3.71 8.36
N LYS A 267 10.52 -4.75 7.58
CA LYS A 267 10.58 -6.13 8.10
C LYS A 267 11.66 -6.28 9.16
N LEU A 268 12.86 -5.74 8.92
CA LEU A 268 13.97 -5.75 9.87
C LEU A 268 13.60 -5.02 11.16
N LEU A 269 13.10 -3.79 11.06
CA LEU A 269 12.68 -2.99 12.23
C LEU A 269 11.59 -3.70 13.04
N ARG A 270 10.57 -4.26 12.36
CA ARG A 270 9.50 -5.00 13.04
C ARG A 270 10.03 -6.23 13.77
N GLY A 271 10.90 -7.00 13.10
CA GLY A 271 11.54 -8.15 13.72
C GLY A 271 12.39 -7.74 14.91
N ALA A 272 13.21 -6.70 14.77
CA ALA A 272 14.22 -6.33 15.75
C ALA A 272 13.58 -5.82 17.04
N VAL A 273 12.57 -4.96 16.92
CA VAL A 273 11.79 -4.48 18.08
C VAL A 273 10.98 -5.62 18.71
N ARG A 274 10.44 -6.57 17.91
CA ARG A 274 9.75 -7.75 18.46
C ARG A 274 10.71 -8.63 19.27
N THR A 275 11.88 -8.95 18.73
CA THR A 275 12.89 -9.78 19.39
C THR A 275 13.43 -9.09 20.64
N SER A 276 13.67 -7.78 20.58
CA SER A 276 14.06 -6.94 21.71
C SER A 276 13.01 -7.01 22.83
N ALA A 277 11.73 -6.79 22.52
CA ALA A 277 10.64 -6.83 23.49
C ALA A 277 10.40 -8.23 24.10
N MET A 278 10.66 -9.31 23.34
CA MET A 278 10.51 -10.67 23.85
C MET A 278 11.63 -11.09 24.81
N ASN A 279 12.84 -10.53 24.63
CA ASN A 279 14.01 -10.91 25.42
C ASN A 279 14.39 -9.85 26.47
N ASP A 280 13.65 -8.75 26.57
CA ASP A 280 13.92 -7.61 27.47
C ASP A 280 15.33 -7.03 27.30
N VAL A 281 15.77 -6.90 26.03
CA VAL A 281 17.08 -6.33 25.67
C VAL A 281 16.91 -5.18 24.68
N PRO A 282 17.78 -4.16 24.68
CA PRO A 282 17.72 -3.09 23.68
C PRO A 282 17.90 -3.59 22.25
N VAL A 283 17.32 -2.87 21.29
CA VAL A 283 17.55 -3.14 19.86
C VAL A 283 19.02 -2.88 19.52
N SER A 284 19.68 -3.85 18.86
CA SER A 284 21.10 -3.78 18.50
C SER A 284 21.36 -4.24 17.07
N GLY A 285 22.51 -3.87 16.51
CA GLY A 285 22.95 -4.32 15.19
C GLY A 285 23.04 -5.85 15.08
N HIS A 286 23.40 -6.52 16.18
CA HIS A 286 23.42 -7.99 16.24
C HIS A 286 22.03 -8.61 15.99
N ILE A 287 21.00 -8.10 16.66
CA ILE A 287 19.61 -8.57 16.47
C ILE A 287 19.16 -8.31 15.02
N VAL A 288 19.50 -7.16 14.46
CA VAL A 288 19.18 -6.83 13.06
C VAL A 288 19.80 -7.84 12.09
N ASN A 289 21.07 -8.18 12.30
CA ASN A 289 21.79 -9.14 11.45
C ASN A 289 21.21 -10.55 11.57
N GLN A 290 20.89 -11.02 12.77
CA GLN A 290 20.20 -12.30 12.97
C GLN A 290 18.87 -12.37 12.22
N ILE A 291 18.10 -11.29 12.21
CA ILE A 291 16.83 -11.24 11.47
C ILE A 291 17.07 -11.19 9.96
N ALA A 292 18.13 -10.50 9.52
CA ALA A 292 18.48 -10.40 8.12
C ALA A 292 18.79 -11.77 7.48
N GLU A 293 19.36 -12.72 8.24
CA GLU A 293 19.59 -14.11 7.81
C GLU A 293 18.29 -14.87 7.50
N MET A 294 17.19 -14.50 8.17
CA MET A 294 15.87 -15.11 7.94
C MET A 294 15.09 -14.46 6.78
N LEU A 295 15.61 -13.38 6.18
CA LEU A 295 14.95 -12.69 5.08
C LEU A 295 15.42 -13.21 3.72
N ILE A 296 14.44 -13.55 2.87
CA ILE A 296 14.68 -13.88 1.46
C ILE A 296 15.43 -12.72 0.79
N HIS A 297 16.51 -13.06 0.10
CA HIS A 297 17.42 -12.13 -0.59
C HIS A 297 16.93 -11.73 -1.97
#